data_AF-A0A2E5KGB4-F1
#
_entry.id   AF-A0A2E5KGB4-F1
#
_cell.length_a   1.000
_cell.length_b   1.000
_cell.length_c   1.000
_cell.angle_alpha   90.00
_cell.angle_beta   90.00
_cell.angle_gamma   90.00
#
_symmetry.space_group_name_H-M   'P 1'
#
loop_
_entity.id
_entity.type
_entity.pdbx_description
1 polymer ?
#
loop_
_entity_poly.entity_id
_entity_poly.type
_entity_poly.pdbx_seq_one_letter_code
_entity_poly.pdbx_strand_id
1 'polypeptide(L)'
;MTKTFKEILVSPQTEIKDVLEIINQAPHNNLPSGIALIVDDSTSLLGIVTDGDIRRALLENHNLNETVDVIMNKSPFTISESDSNNKTNILSLHHDKLKTIEHNILIVNENNQVVNIINKSQLVQKNTPSIAVIGLGYVGLTLAVSLAEVGFNVTGVDSNEEIVKKLNQGTPHIHEIGLDSLLKFHVGKNLKIQTTSSKSPSDVYILCVQTPIDDNNEPILDYLNSATEYVANNLSKNNLVIVRSTVPIGTTRNNIIPILEKSSGLDSNSDFYVASAPERTLAGKALKEIRELPQIIAGFNITSSQLTNGLFNKLTPTIINVDSLEEAELIKLMDNTFRDMIFAYSNQIALLADNYDIDTSKLIQAANEGYPRNNIPKPSPGVGGICLKKDPHILISSSKNTGYVPKLTELARLVNESMSDHIVTKIERFSKSQNKDVSKLKIFVMGFAFKGNPETSDTRQSATLDVTNKLSNVSNNIFGYDPVVSTTQINSFNVQSVSIEDGFKNADCVLIMNNHDSYSKLDVYSLLSTTNQPCMFFDGWSLFGREMIEKIDHIEYQTI
;
A
#
# COMPACT_ATOMS: atom_id res chain seq x y z
N MET A 1 16.11 -14.56 -44.17
CA MET A 1 15.55 -13.94 -42.96
C MET A 1 16.08 -12.51 -42.82
N THR A 2 15.60 -11.58 -43.66
CA THR A 2 16.06 -10.17 -43.71
C THR A 2 14.89 -9.18 -43.74
N LYS A 3 13.69 -9.61 -43.30
CA LYS A 3 12.50 -8.73 -43.29
C LYS A 3 12.51 -7.70 -42.16
N THR A 4 13.30 -7.92 -41.10
CA THR A 4 13.14 -7.19 -39.84
C THR A 4 13.79 -5.81 -39.80
N PHE A 5 14.78 -5.50 -40.65
CA PHE A 5 15.52 -4.22 -40.56
C PHE A 5 15.48 -3.39 -41.85
N LYS A 6 14.69 -3.79 -42.85
CA LYS A 6 14.71 -3.16 -44.19
C LYS A 6 14.54 -1.64 -44.17
N GLU A 7 13.75 -1.13 -43.24
CA GLU A 7 13.41 0.30 -43.17
C GLU A 7 14.54 1.14 -42.58
N ILE A 8 15.56 0.51 -41.97
CA ILE A 8 16.76 1.19 -41.45
C ILE A 8 18.04 0.79 -42.22
N LEU A 9 17.93 0.05 -43.33
CA LEU A 9 19.04 -0.25 -44.23
C LEU A 9 19.20 0.90 -45.23
N VAL A 10 20.40 1.46 -45.29
CA VAL A 10 20.66 2.69 -46.04
C VAL A 10 21.91 2.54 -46.89
N SER A 11 21.89 3.07 -48.11
CA SER A 11 23.09 3.14 -48.96
C SER A 11 24.04 4.23 -48.45
N PRO A 12 25.37 4.06 -48.54
CA PRO A 12 26.34 5.09 -48.14
C PRO A 12 26.13 6.45 -48.83
N GLN A 13 25.45 6.45 -49.99
CA GLN A 13 25.20 7.66 -50.78
C GLN A 13 23.91 8.40 -50.42
N THR A 14 23.21 7.95 -49.38
CA THR A 14 22.01 8.61 -48.88
C THR A 14 22.39 9.89 -48.15
N GLU A 15 21.61 10.96 -48.32
CA GLU A 15 21.88 12.23 -47.66
C GLU A 15 21.59 12.15 -46.16
N ILE A 16 22.34 12.91 -45.35
CA ILE A 16 22.21 12.93 -43.88
C ILE A 16 20.78 13.27 -43.44
N LYS A 17 20.09 14.19 -44.15
CA LYS A 17 18.70 14.56 -43.85
C LYS A 17 17.72 13.38 -43.97
N ASP A 18 17.91 12.53 -44.98
CA ASP A 18 17.01 11.40 -45.24
C ASP A 18 17.26 10.30 -44.20
N VAL A 19 18.52 10.11 -43.79
CA VAL A 19 18.87 9.21 -42.69
C VAL A 19 18.31 9.69 -41.36
N LEU A 20 18.29 11.00 -41.11
CA LEU A 20 17.66 11.57 -39.92
C LEU A 20 16.14 11.29 -39.90
N GLU A 21 15.46 11.34 -41.04
CA GLU A 21 14.05 10.96 -41.12
C GLU A 21 13.84 9.46 -40.82
N ILE A 22 14.68 8.60 -41.39
CA ILE A 22 14.65 7.15 -41.15
C ILE A 22 14.84 6.85 -39.65
N ILE A 23 15.83 7.46 -39.02
CA ILE A 23 16.14 7.27 -37.60
C ILE A 23 14.95 7.71 -36.71
N ASN A 24 14.30 8.82 -37.05
CA ASN A 24 13.14 9.32 -36.31
C ASN A 24 11.88 8.47 -36.51
N GLN A 25 11.72 7.83 -37.68
CA GLN A 25 10.57 6.98 -37.99
C GLN A 25 10.72 5.55 -37.45
N ALA A 26 11.95 5.05 -37.31
CA ALA A 26 12.25 3.68 -36.85
C ALA A 26 11.46 3.23 -35.59
N PRO A 27 11.32 4.04 -34.52
CA PRO A 27 10.58 3.63 -33.32
C PRO A 27 9.08 3.39 -33.58
N HIS A 28 8.49 4.11 -34.53
CA HIS A 28 7.08 3.96 -34.89
C HIS A 28 6.79 2.63 -35.60
N ASN A 29 7.82 2.01 -36.18
CA ASN A 29 7.73 0.73 -36.87
C ASN A 29 8.32 -0.44 -36.05
N ASN A 30 8.44 -0.28 -34.72
CA ASN A 30 9.05 -1.24 -33.80
C ASN A 30 10.53 -1.59 -34.13
N LEU A 31 11.28 -0.65 -34.69
CA LEU A 31 12.71 -0.79 -34.95
C LEU A 31 13.55 -0.03 -33.92
N PRO A 32 14.84 -0.40 -33.75
CA PRO A 32 15.74 0.29 -32.82
C PRO A 32 15.81 1.80 -33.09
N SER A 33 15.60 2.60 -32.05
CA SER A 33 15.64 4.06 -32.12
C SER A 33 17.07 4.57 -32.28
N GLY A 34 17.23 5.68 -33.01
CA GLY A 34 18.49 6.45 -32.98
C GLY A 34 19.62 5.84 -33.83
N ILE A 35 19.34 4.90 -34.73
CA ILE A 35 20.36 4.20 -35.54
C ILE A 35 19.88 3.89 -36.97
N ALA A 36 20.79 4.06 -37.93
CA ALA A 36 20.67 3.55 -39.30
C ALA A 36 21.86 2.63 -39.64
N LEU A 37 21.59 1.58 -40.41
CA LEU A 37 22.58 0.59 -40.83
C LEU A 37 23.02 0.88 -42.27
N ILE A 38 24.29 1.22 -42.46
CA ILE A 38 24.83 1.52 -43.78
C ILE A 38 25.30 0.22 -44.42
N VAL A 39 24.79 -0.11 -45.61
CA VAL A 39 25.04 -1.39 -46.27
C VAL A 39 25.41 -1.23 -47.74
N ASP A 40 26.07 -2.25 -48.30
CA ASP A 40 26.30 -2.38 -49.74
C ASP A 40 25.10 -2.99 -50.49
N ASP A 41 25.22 -3.15 -51.81
CA ASP A 41 24.19 -3.74 -52.67
C ASP A 41 23.84 -5.20 -52.31
N SER A 42 24.74 -5.90 -51.59
CA SER A 42 24.55 -7.26 -51.09
C SER A 42 23.98 -7.31 -49.67
N THR A 43 23.64 -6.15 -49.10
CA THR A 43 23.19 -5.92 -47.70
C THR A 43 24.24 -6.23 -46.62
N SER A 44 25.51 -6.29 -47.01
CA SER A 44 26.63 -6.41 -46.05
C SER A 44 26.84 -5.08 -45.33
N LEU A 45 27.07 -5.13 -44.01
CA LEU A 45 27.24 -3.95 -43.17
C LEU A 45 28.56 -3.22 -43.46
N LEU A 46 28.48 -1.98 -43.90
CA LEU A 46 29.61 -1.07 -44.11
C LEU A 46 29.89 -0.17 -42.90
N GLY A 47 28.85 0.15 -42.12
CA GLY A 47 28.94 1.04 -40.96
C GLY A 47 27.59 1.35 -40.34
N ILE A 48 27.58 2.24 -39.36
CA ILE A 48 26.34 2.76 -38.76
C ILE A 48 26.38 4.28 -38.66
N VAL A 49 25.19 4.87 -38.62
CA VAL A 49 25.00 6.28 -38.25
C VAL A 49 24.03 6.34 -37.09
N THR A 50 24.37 7.08 -36.04
CA THR A 50 23.49 7.33 -34.89
C THR A 50 23.12 8.82 -34.78
N ASP A 51 22.10 9.13 -33.97
CA ASP A 51 21.77 10.53 -33.63
C ASP A 51 22.98 11.30 -33.08
N GLY A 52 23.85 10.61 -32.34
CA GLY A 52 25.08 11.18 -31.80
C GLY A 52 26.10 11.54 -32.89
N ASP A 53 26.21 10.71 -33.93
CA ASP A 53 27.12 10.94 -35.05
C ASP A 53 26.63 12.11 -35.92
N ILE A 54 25.33 12.18 -36.22
CA ILE A 54 24.73 13.31 -36.94
C ILE A 54 24.92 14.62 -36.15
N ARG A 55 24.67 14.60 -34.83
CA ARG A 55 24.86 15.78 -33.98
C ARG A 55 26.33 16.23 -33.98
N ARG A 56 27.27 15.30 -33.91
CA ARG A 56 28.71 15.61 -33.96
C ARG A 56 29.11 16.20 -35.31
N ALA A 57 28.63 15.61 -36.40
CA ALA A 57 28.90 16.10 -37.74
C ALA A 57 28.38 17.53 -37.96
N LEU A 58 27.18 17.86 -37.46
CA LEU A 58 26.64 19.22 -37.50
C LEU A 58 27.47 20.22 -36.70
N LEU A 59 28.02 19.81 -35.55
CA LEU A 59 28.95 20.64 -34.76
C LEU A 59 30.30 20.84 -35.47
N GLU A 60 30.69 19.91 -36.34
CA GLU A 60 31.90 19.96 -37.15
C GLU A 60 31.69 20.67 -38.52
N ASN A 61 30.54 21.32 -38.72
CA ASN A 61 30.12 22.06 -39.92
C ASN A 61 29.82 21.22 -41.17
N HIS A 62 29.47 19.94 -41.03
CA HIS A 62 28.90 19.17 -42.14
C HIS A 62 27.48 19.66 -42.48
N ASN A 63 27.12 19.61 -43.77
CA ASN A 63 25.80 19.96 -44.28
C ASN A 63 24.87 18.73 -44.33
N LEU A 64 23.58 18.93 -44.05
CA LEU A 64 22.56 17.87 -44.12
C LEU A 64 22.37 17.25 -45.52
N ASN A 65 22.82 17.92 -46.59
CA ASN A 65 22.80 17.40 -47.96
C ASN A 65 24.06 16.58 -48.31
N GLU A 66 25.03 16.45 -47.41
CA GLU A 66 26.16 15.53 -47.61
C GLU A 66 25.71 14.08 -47.44
N THR A 67 26.46 13.15 -48.05
CA THR A 67 26.18 11.72 -47.97
C THR A 67 26.66 11.12 -46.66
N VAL A 68 25.96 10.11 -46.13
CA VAL A 68 26.30 9.50 -44.85
C VAL A 68 27.66 8.78 -44.79
N ASP A 69 28.29 8.44 -45.93
CA ASP A 69 29.66 7.87 -45.94
C ASP A 69 30.70 8.74 -45.21
N VAL A 70 30.50 10.07 -45.17
CA VAL A 70 31.45 11.00 -44.54
C VAL A 70 31.31 11.04 -43.02
N ILE A 71 30.17 10.62 -42.47
CA ILE A 71 29.87 10.68 -41.02
C ILE A 71 29.70 9.32 -40.36
N MET A 72 29.55 8.24 -41.14
CA MET A 72 29.28 6.92 -40.59
C MET A 72 30.47 6.38 -39.78
N ASN A 73 30.17 5.68 -38.70
CA ASN A 73 31.14 4.86 -38.00
C ASN A 73 31.42 3.61 -38.85
N LYS A 74 32.58 3.56 -39.51
CA LYS A 74 33.03 2.46 -40.39
C LYS A 74 33.46 1.20 -39.62
N SER A 75 33.57 1.28 -38.29
CA SER A 75 33.99 0.16 -37.43
C SER A 75 33.01 -0.02 -36.26
N PRO A 76 31.72 -0.29 -36.52
CA PRO A 76 30.75 -0.55 -35.47
C PRO A 76 31.15 -1.79 -34.68
N PHE A 77 30.82 -1.81 -33.40
CA PHE A 77 30.99 -3.02 -32.61
C PHE A 77 29.95 -4.07 -33.02
N THR A 78 30.41 -5.20 -33.54
CA THR A 78 29.56 -6.32 -33.94
C THR A 78 29.92 -7.58 -33.17
N ILE A 79 28.97 -8.50 -33.07
CA ILE A 79 29.15 -9.85 -32.52
C ILE A 79 28.67 -10.85 -33.58
N SER A 80 29.40 -11.95 -33.77
CA SER A 80 28.98 -12.99 -34.70
C SER A 80 27.71 -13.70 -34.21
N GLU A 81 26.84 -14.11 -35.12
CA GLU A 81 25.62 -14.88 -34.80
C GLU A 81 25.95 -16.18 -34.06
N SER A 82 27.05 -16.84 -34.41
CA SER A 82 27.55 -18.02 -33.69
C SER A 82 27.92 -17.73 -32.24
N ASP A 83 28.56 -16.59 -31.96
CA ASP A 83 28.95 -16.19 -30.61
C ASP A 83 27.77 -15.71 -29.77
N SER A 84 26.73 -15.15 -30.42
CA SER A 84 25.51 -14.63 -29.77
C SER A 84 24.78 -15.67 -28.90
N ASN A 85 24.96 -16.96 -29.21
CA ASN A 85 24.39 -18.08 -28.47
C ASN A 85 25.11 -18.37 -27.14
N ASN A 86 26.34 -17.88 -26.95
CA ASN A 86 27.15 -18.09 -25.74
C ASN A 86 27.40 -16.76 -25.00
N LYS A 87 26.33 -16.24 -24.37
CA LYS A 87 26.29 -14.92 -23.72
C LYS A 87 27.37 -14.71 -22.64
N THR A 88 27.74 -15.76 -21.92
CA THR A 88 28.80 -15.72 -20.89
C THR A 88 30.18 -15.46 -21.51
N ASN A 89 30.45 -16.02 -22.69
CA ASN A 89 31.69 -15.82 -23.42
C ASN A 89 31.79 -14.41 -24.04
N ILE A 90 30.67 -13.83 -24.44
CA ILE A 90 30.62 -12.45 -24.94
C ILE A 90 31.01 -11.43 -23.87
N LEU A 91 30.47 -11.59 -22.66
CA LEU A 91 30.74 -10.68 -21.54
C LEU A 91 32.20 -10.74 -21.10
N SER A 92 32.85 -11.91 -21.18
CA SER A 92 34.27 -12.07 -20.83
C SER A 92 35.21 -11.58 -21.93
N LEU A 93 34.95 -11.92 -23.21
CA LEU A 93 35.81 -11.56 -24.34
C LEU A 93 35.74 -10.07 -24.71
N HIS A 94 34.62 -9.41 -24.43
CA HIS A 94 34.39 -8.01 -24.84
C HIS A 94 34.15 -7.06 -23.67
N HIS A 95 34.56 -7.46 -22.46
CA HIS A 95 34.36 -6.69 -21.22
C HIS A 95 34.72 -5.20 -21.36
N ASP A 96 35.88 -4.88 -21.94
CA ASP A 96 36.33 -3.49 -22.06
C ASP A 96 35.56 -2.66 -23.09
N LYS A 97 35.09 -3.27 -24.19
CA LYS A 97 34.24 -2.58 -25.18
C LYS A 97 32.81 -2.40 -24.67
N LEU A 98 32.29 -3.36 -23.90
CA LEU A 98 30.96 -3.29 -23.29
C LEU A 98 30.89 -2.33 -22.09
N LYS A 99 32.01 -1.76 -21.63
CA LYS A 99 32.00 -0.67 -20.62
C LYS A 99 31.42 0.62 -21.19
N THR A 100 31.63 0.91 -22.47
CA THR A 100 31.28 2.19 -23.10
C THR A 100 30.07 2.09 -24.03
N ILE A 101 29.63 0.87 -24.38
CA ILE A 101 28.51 0.62 -25.28
C ILE A 101 27.34 0.03 -24.47
N GLU A 102 26.28 0.81 -24.29
CA GLU A 102 25.07 0.39 -23.56
C GLU A 102 23.93 -0.09 -24.48
N HIS A 103 23.89 0.41 -25.73
CA HIS A 103 22.80 0.22 -26.67
C HIS A 103 23.31 -0.20 -28.06
N ASN A 104 22.42 -0.78 -28.87
CA ASN A 104 22.62 -1.06 -30.30
C ASN A 104 23.82 -1.97 -30.64
N ILE A 105 23.98 -3.08 -29.92
CA ILE A 105 24.98 -4.11 -30.22
C ILE A 105 24.48 -4.94 -31.41
N LEU A 106 25.23 -4.92 -32.51
CA LEU A 106 24.84 -5.55 -33.77
C LEU A 106 25.25 -7.02 -33.78
N ILE A 107 24.32 -7.91 -34.10
CA ILE A 107 24.59 -9.33 -34.37
C ILE A 107 24.65 -9.52 -35.89
N VAL A 108 25.76 -10.04 -36.38
CA VAL A 108 25.99 -10.26 -37.82
C VAL A 108 26.20 -11.74 -38.14
N ASN A 109 25.69 -12.19 -39.29
CA ASN A 109 25.93 -13.55 -39.79
C ASN A 109 27.30 -13.67 -40.49
N GLU A 110 27.61 -14.86 -41.03
CA GLU A 110 28.86 -15.14 -41.75
C GLU A 110 29.10 -14.25 -42.98
N ASN A 111 28.04 -13.68 -43.56
CA ASN A 111 28.10 -12.75 -44.69
C ASN A 111 28.13 -11.28 -44.24
N ASN A 112 28.38 -11.00 -42.96
CA ASN A 112 28.40 -9.66 -42.38
C ASN A 112 27.06 -8.90 -42.53
N GLN A 113 25.94 -9.61 -42.62
CA GLN A 113 24.60 -9.02 -42.64
C GLN A 113 24.05 -8.95 -41.21
N VAL A 114 23.44 -7.82 -40.84
CA VAL A 114 22.83 -7.65 -39.52
C VAL A 114 21.57 -8.52 -39.42
N VAL A 115 21.60 -9.49 -38.51
CA VAL A 115 20.49 -10.41 -38.23
C VAL A 115 19.73 -10.03 -36.96
N ASN A 116 20.36 -9.28 -36.04
CA ASN A 116 19.71 -8.79 -34.83
C ASN A 116 20.42 -7.53 -34.28
N ILE A 117 19.70 -6.73 -33.49
CA ILE A 117 20.26 -5.61 -32.72
C ILE A 117 19.79 -5.75 -31.28
N ILE A 118 20.73 -5.83 -30.34
CA ILE A 118 20.42 -6.07 -28.93
C ILE A 118 21.05 -5.01 -28.03
N ASN A 119 20.48 -4.84 -26.84
CA ASN A 119 21.06 -3.99 -25.80
C ASN A 119 21.91 -4.79 -24.83
N LYS A 120 22.83 -4.14 -24.12
CA LYS A 120 23.67 -4.78 -23.10
C LYS A 120 22.84 -5.50 -22.04
N SER A 121 21.67 -4.97 -21.69
CA SER A 121 20.71 -5.60 -20.77
C SER A 121 20.11 -6.92 -21.26
N GLN A 122 20.14 -7.21 -22.56
CA GLN A 122 19.66 -8.47 -23.15
C GLN A 122 20.77 -9.54 -23.28
N LEU A 123 22.04 -9.10 -23.25
CA LEU A 123 23.21 -9.97 -23.11
C LEU A 123 23.38 -10.46 -21.67
N VAL A 124 23.04 -9.63 -20.70
CA VAL A 124 22.97 -10.02 -19.29
C VAL A 124 21.63 -10.71 -19.07
N GLN A 125 21.63 -12.04 -18.92
CA GLN A 125 20.45 -12.74 -18.43
C GLN A 125 20.26 -12.32 -16.96
N LYS A 126 19.55 -11.22 -16.71
CA LYS A 126 19.07 -10.94 -15.35
C LYS A 126 17.98 -11.98 -15.11
N ASN A 127 18.32 -13.04 -14.36
CA ASN A 127 17.30 -13.82 -13.68
C ASN A 127 16.38 -12.82 -12.98
N THR A 128 15.07 -12.92 -13.22
CA THR A 128 14.08 -12.17 -12.44
C THR A 128 14.39 -12.40 -10.97
N PRO A 129 14.69 -11.36 -10.17
CA PRO A 129 15.16 -11.54 -8.82
C PRO A 129 14.12 -12.32 -8.01
N SER A 130 14.59 -13.24 -7.19
CA SER A 130 13.76 -13.94 -6.22
C SER A 130 13.45 -13.02 -5.03
N ILE A 131 12.22 -13.07 -4.54
CA ILE A 131 11.74 -12.18 -3.48
C ILE A 131 11.19 -12.99 -2.32
N ALA A 132 11.65 -12.72 -1.10
CA ALA A 132 11.01 -13.19 0.11
C ALA A 132 10.16 -12.07 0.74
N VAL A 133 8.88 -12.33 1.01
CA VAL A 133 7.99 -11.43 1.74
C VAL A 133 7.76 -12.00 3.13
N ILE A 134 8.21 -11.29 4.16
CA ILE A 134 8.22 -11.75 5.56
C ILE A 134 7.05 -11.13 6.32
N GLY A 135 6.18 -11.97 6.85
CA GLY A 135 4.89 -11.60 7.43
C GLY A 135 3.81 -11.59 6.35
N LEU A 136 2.91 -12.57 6.37
CA LEU A 136 1.83 -12.75 5.42
C LEU A 136 0.49 -12.25 5.96
N GLY A 137 0.51 -11.23 6.82
CA GLY A 137 -0.70 -10.47 7.16
C GLY A 137 -1.24 -9.70 5.96
N TYR A 138 -2.09 -8.70 6.22
CA TYR A 138 -2.80 -7.99 5.15
C TYR A 138 -1.87 -7.40 4.07
N VAL A 139 -0.83 -6.68 4.51
CA VAL A 139 0.13 -6.02 3.64
C VAL A 139 1.00 -7.03 2.89
N GLY A 140 1.59 -7.98 3.60
CA GLY A 140 2.53 -8.91 2.98
C GLY A 140 1.86 -9.90 2.04
N LEU A 141 0.67 -10.40 2.35
CA LEU A 141 -0.03 -11.33 1.44
C LEU A 141 -0.46 -10.63 0.15
N THR A 142 -1.03 -9.44 0.22
CA THR A 142 -1.45 -8.69 -0.97
C THR A 142 -0.24 -8.29 -1.84
N LEU A 143 0.88 -7.89 -1.22
CA LEU A 143 2.13 -7.63 -1.92
C LEU A 143 2.72 -8.89 -2.57
N ALA A 144 2.79 -10.00 -1.84
CA ALA A 144 3.36 -11.25 -2.35
C ALA A 144 2.61 -11.77 -3.58
N VAL A 145 1.27 -11.73 -3.54
CA VAL A 145 0.42 -12.10 -4.68
C VAL A 145 0.62 -11.12 -5.85
N SER A 146 0.66 -9.81 -5.59
CA SER A 146 0.84 -8.80 -6.64
C SER A 146 2.21 -8.91 -7.32
N LEU A 147 3.27 -9.21 -6.56
CA LEU A 147 4.61 -9.46 -7.10
C LEU A 147 4.64 -10.73 -7.97
N ALA A 148 3.97 -11.80 -7.53
CA ALA A 148 3.86 -13.02 -8.32
C ALA A 148 3.10 -12.76 -9.64
N GLU A 149 2.05 -11.95 -9.62
CA GLU A 149 1.27 -11.60 -10.81
C GLU A 149 2.09 -10.86 -11.87
N VAL A 150 2.97 -9.95 -11.45
CA VAL A 150 3.86 -9.22 -12.37
C VAL A 150 5.13 -10.00 -12.75
N GLY A 151 5.18 -11.30 -12.42
CA GLY A 151 6.15 -12.27 -12.93
C GLY A 151 7.35 -12.56 -12.03
N PHE A 152 7.39 -12.08 -10.78
CA PHE A 152 8.45 -12.44 -9.84
C PHE A 152 8.29 -13.86 -9.29
N ASN A 153 9.41 -14.45 -8.87
CA ASN A 153 9.42 -15.66 -8.05
C ASN A 153 9.40 -15.24 -6.58
N VAL A 154 8.29 -15.50 -5.90
CA VAL A 154 8.03 -15.01 -4.54
C VAL A 154 7.97 -16.18 -3.55
N THR A 155 8.65 -16.02 -2.42
CA THR A 155 8.51 -16.87 -1.24
C THR A 155 7.85 -16.05 -0.12
N GLY A 156 6.59 -16.33 0.16
CA GLY A 156 5.92 -15.81 1.34
C GLY A 156 6.33 -16.57 2.59
N VAL A 157 6.72 -15.86 3.64
CA VAL A 157 7.16 -16.44 4.93
C VAL A 157 6.32 -15.89 6.07
N ASP A 158 5.76 -16.76 6.91
CA ASP A 158 5.06 -16.36 8.13
C ASP A 158 5.42 -17.29 9.31
N SER A 159 5.41 -16.79 10.54
CA SER A 159 5.68 -17.61 11.72
C SER A 159 4.48 -18.47 12.14
N ASN A 160 3.28 -18.12 11.69
CA ASN A 160 2.05 -18.83 12.03
C ASN A 160 1.78 -19.99 11.07
N GLU A 161 1.95 -21.22 11.56
CA GLU A 161 1.76 -22.45 10.78
C GLU A 161 0.34 -22.61 10.21
N GLU A 162 -0.68 -22.17 10.95
CA GLU A 162 -2.08 -22.24 10.50
C GLU A 162 -2.34 -21.29 9.33
N ILE A 163 -1.76 -20.09 9.36
CA ILE A 163 -1.78 -19.16 8.22
C ILE A 163 -1.11 -19.81 7.01
N VAL A 164 0.11 -20.34 7.17
CA VAL A 164 0.88 -20.97 6.09
C VAL A 164 0.11 -22.14 5.47
N LYS A 165 -0.51 -22.99 6.28
CA LYS A 165 -1.32 -24.13 5.82
C LYS A 165 -2.51 -23.69 4.98
N LYS A 166 -3.28 -22.69 5.45
CA LYS A 166 -4.43 -22.15 4.70
C LYS A 166 -4.00 -21.52 3.37
N LEU A 167 -2.91 -20.76 3.37
CA LEU A 167 -2.41 -20.10 2.17
C LEU A 167 -1.90 -21.09 1.12
N ASN A 168 -1.20 -22.16 1.54
CA ASN A 168 -0.78 -23.23 0.64
C ASN A 168 -1.96 -23.99 -0.02
N GLN A 169 -3.14 -23.97 0.61
CA GLN A 169 -4.38 -24.51 0.04
C GLN A 169 -5.11 -23.49 -0.87
N GLY A 170 -4.51 -22.31 -1.10
CA GLY A 170 -5.13 -21.24 -1.87
C GLY A 170 -6.29 -20.55 -1.14
N THR A 171 -6.34 -20.63 0.18
CA THR A 171 -7.40 -19.98 0.98
C THR A 171 -6.80 -18.81 1.77
N PRO A 172 -7.13 -17.55 1.44
CA PRO A 172 -6.65 -16.40 2.20
C PRO A 172 -7.30 -16.36 3.60
N HIS A 173 -6.56 -15.85 4.60
CA HIS A 173 -7.07 -15.63 5.96
C HIS A 173 -7.52 -14.17 6.19
N ILE A 174 -7.48 -13.36 5.14
CA ILE A 174 -7.97 -11.98 5.09
C ILE A 174 -8.94 -11.82 3.92
N HIS A 175 -9.82 -10.83 4.01
CA HIS A 175 -10.74 -10.48 2.93
C HIS A 175 -10.18 -9.30 2.11
N GLU A 176 -10.06 -9.49 0.79
CA GLU A 176 -9.66 -8.48 -0.18
C GLU A 176 -10.19 -8.87 -1.57
N ILE A 177 -10.68 -7.90 -2.34
CA ILE A 177 -11.40 -8.16 -3.59
C ILE A 177 -10.42 -8.76 -4.62
N GLY A 178 -10.71 -9.98 -5.06
CA GLY A 178 -9.90 -10.70 -6.06
C GLY A 178 -8.76 -11.54 -5.49
N LEU A 179 -8.47 -11.45 -4.19
CA LEU A 179 -7.33 -12.14 -3.57
C LEU A 179 -7.44 -13.66 -3.66
N ASP A 180 -8.61 -14.24 -3.40
CA ASP A 180 -8.84 -15.69 -3.48
C ASP A 180 -8.44 -16.28 -4.84
N SER A 181 -8.80 -15.60 -5.93
CA SER A 181 -8.54 -16.06 -7.29
C SER A 181 -7.06 -15.96 -7.65
N LEU A 182 -6.42 -14.83 -7.32
CA LEU A 182 -5.01 -14.61 -7.60
C LEU A 182 -4.11 -15.53 -6.75
N LEU A 183 -4.41 -15.68 -5.46
CA LEU A 183 -3.68 -16.58 -4.58
C LEU A 183 -3.73 -18.01 -5.10
N LYS A 184 -4.93 -18.54 -5.41
CA LYS A 184 -5.08 -19.88 -6.01
C LYS A 184 -4.33 -20.03 -7.32
N PHE A 185 -4.27 -18.98 -8.13
CA PHE A 185 -3.58 -19.04 -9.41
C PHE A 185 -2.05 -19.13 -9.26
N HIS A 186 -1.45 -18.41 -8.30
CA HIS A 186 -0.01 -18.29 -8.16
C HIS A 186 0.62 -19.27 -7.17
N VAL A 187 -0.12 -19.70 -6.14
CA VAL A 187 0.41 -20.61 -5.11
C VAL A 187 0.85 -21.94 -5.72
N GLY A 188 2.03 -22.42 -5.34
CA GLY A 188 2.63 -23.64 -5.91
C GLY A 188 3.24 -23.46 -7.30
N LYS A 189 3.10 -22.28 -7.92
CA LYS A 189 3.80 -21.91 -9.16
C LYS A 189 4.97 -20.99 -8.84
N ASN A 190 4.81 -19.69 -9.06
CA ASN A 190 5.80 -18.66 -8.75
C ASN A 190 5.55 -17.98 -7.40
N LEU A 191 4.57 -18.43 -6.61
CA LEU A 191 4.41 -18.09 -5.21
C LEU A 191 4.53 -19.35 -4.34
N LYS A 192 5.56 -19.43 -3.51
CA LYS A 192 5.75 -20.48 -2.50
C LYS A 192 5.45 -19.91 -1.11
N ILE A 193 4.78 -20.66 -0.25
CA ILE A 193 4.44 -20.22 1.11
C ILE A 193 5.08 -21.18 2.11
N GLN A 194 5.86 -20.66 3.06
CA GLN A 194 6.57 -21.46 4.06
C GLN A 194 6.61 -20.78 5.42
N THR A 195 7.00 -21.54 6.44
CA THR A 195 7.22 -21.00 7.79
C THR A 195 8.65 -20.52 7.98
N THR A 196 8.90 -19.79 9.07
CA THR A 196 10.23 -19.35 9.49
C THR A 196 11.18 -20.48 9.90
N SER A 197 10.70 -21.73 10.01
CA SER A 197 11.57 -22.89 10.28
C SER A 197 12.43 -23.30 9.07
N SER A 198 12.07 -22.84 7.87
CA SER A 198 12.81 -23.08 6.63
C SER A 198 13.58 -21.84 6.19
N LYS A 199 14.77 -22.02 5.63
CA LYS A 199 15.51 -20.93 4.98
C LYS A 199 14.80 -20.45 3.71
N SER A 200 14.92 -19.17 3.38
CA SER A 200 14.38 -18.55 2.16
C SER A 200 15.42 -17.67 1.44
N PRO A 201 16.58 -18.22 1.00
CA PRO A 201 17.59 -17.44 0.29
C PRO A 201 16.96 -16.76 -0.93
N SER A 202 17.01 -15.42 -0.95
CA SER A 202 16.37 -14.58 -1.96
C SER A 202 17.25 -13.38 -2.30
N ASP A 203 17.06 -12.81 -3.49
CA ASP A 203 17.78 -11.59 -3.90
C ASP A 203 17.23 -10.35 -3.19
N VAL A 204 15.92 -10.36 -2.89
CA VAL A 204 15.21 -9.28 -2.20
C VAL A 204 14.41 -9.84 -1.02
N TYR A 205 14.46 -9.16 0.12
CA TYR A 205 13.62 -9.45 1.29
C TYR A 205 12.75 -8.23 1.59
N ILE A 206 11.46 -8.43 1.86
CA ILE A 206 10.52 -7.36 2.21
C ILE A 206 9.90 -7.68 3.58
N LEU A 207 10.15 -6.82 4.57
CA LEU A 207 9.61 -6.94 5.92
C LEU A 207 8.21 -6.30 5.98
N CYS A 208 7.19 -7.13 6.16
CA CYS A 208 5.76 -6.78 6.20
C CYS A 208 5.07 -7.25 7.50
N VAL A 209 5.82 -7.35 8.59
CA VAL A 209 5.30 -7.79 9.90
C VAL A 209 4.61 -6.67 10.67
N GLN A 210 3.74 -7.06 11.60
CA GLN A 210 3.01 -6.10 12.43
C GLN A 210 3.94 -5.47 13.48
N THR A 211 3.65 -4.21 13.78
CA THR A 211 4.26 -3.40 14.84
C THR A 211 3.14 -2.92 15.76
N PRO A 212 2.60 -3.79 16.63
CA PRO A 212 1.52 -3.41 17.55
C PRO A 212 2.02 -2.41 18.59
N ILE A 213 1.10 -1.87 19.38
CA ILE A 213 1.41 -1.08 20.59
C ILE A 213 0.97 -1.86 21.83
N ASP A 214 1.64 -1.61 22.96
CA ASP A 214 1.26 -2.14 24.27
C ASP A 214 0.18 -1.28 24.96
N ASP A 215 -0.19 -1.64 26.19
CA ASP A 215 -1.19 -0.92 26.99
C ASP A 215 -0.74 0.50 27.40
N ASN A 216 0.56 0.80 27.29
CA ASN A 216 1.11 2.15 27.50
C ASN A 216 1.20 2.96 26.19
N ASN A 217 0.63 2.43 25.10
CA ASN A 217 0.71 2.96 23.75
C ASN A 217 2.14 2.99 23.17
N GLU A 218 3.05 2.15 23.67
CA GLU A 218 4.41 2.04 23.14
C GLU A 218 4.53 0.98 22.03
N PRO A 219 5.30 1.26 20.96
CA PRO A 219 5.51 0.30 19.88
C PRO A 219 6.23 -0.97 20.34
N ILE A 220 5.67 -2.14 20.05
CA ILE A 220 6.29 -3.44 20.28
C ILE A 220 7.05 -3.85 19.01
N LEU A 221 8.39 -3.91 19.10
CA LEU A 221 9.28 -4.21 17.97
C LEU A 221 9.70 -5.67 17.88
N ASP A 222 9.33 -6.52 18.84
CA ASP A 222 9.79 -7.92 18.91
C ASP A 222 9.52 -8.71 17.62
N TYR A 223 8.32 -8.57 17.05
CA TYR A 223 7.96 -9.22 15.78
C TYR A 223 8.85 -8.77 14.61
N LEU A 224 9.19 -7.49 14.57
CA LEU A 224 10.07 -6.91 13.57
C LEU A 224 11.52 -7.35 13.76
N ASN A 225 11.98 -7.40 15.01
CA ASN A 225 13.32 -7.85 15.36
C ASN A 225 13.51 -9.32 14.97
N SER A 226 12.58 -10.20 15.34
CA SER A 226 12.64 -11.61 14.96
C SER A 226 12.58 -11.83 13.44
N ALA A 227 11.76 -11.03 12.73
CA ALA A 227 11.72 -11.09 11.27
C ALA A 227 13.04 -10.60 10.64
N THR A 228 13.66 -9.57 11.22
CA THR A 228 14.95 -9.04 10.77
C THR A 228 16.07 -10.04 11.01
N GLU A 229 16.10 -10.73 12.15
CA GLU A 229 17.04 -11.81 12.44
C GLU A 229 16.87 -12.99 11.46
N TYR A 230 15.62 -13.35 11.15
CA TYR A 230 15.35 -14.37 10.13
C TYR A 230 15.92 -13.95 8.77
N VAL A 231 15.72 -12.70 8.33
CA VAL A 231 16.31 -12.18 7.09
C VAL A 231 17.84 -12.20 7.16
N ALA A 232 18.44 -11.73 8.25
CA ALA A 232 19.90 -11.70 8.43
C ALA A 232 20.54 -13.09 8.27
N ASN A 233 19.89 -14.14 8.78
CA ASN A 233 20.35 -15.53 8.67
C ASN A 233 20.25 -16.14 7.25
N ASN A 234 19.55 -15.46 6.35
CA ASN A 234 19.44 -15.82 4.93
C ASN A 234 20.18 -14.83 4.01
N LEU A 235 20.69 -13.72 4.58
CA LEU A 235 21.27 -12.62 3.83
C LEU A 235 22.61 -13.01 3.19
N SER A 236 22.81 -12.56 1.96
CA SER A 236 24.05 -12.70 1.20
C SER A 236 24.45 -11.37 0.57
N LYS A 237 25.70 -11.29 0.09
CA LYS A 237 26.19 -10.10 -0.59
C LYS A 237 25.31 -9.74 -1.79
N ASN A 238 25.12 -8.44 -2.01
CA ASN A 238 24.27 -7.81 -3.02
C ASN A 238 22.77 -8.05 -2.88
N ASN A 239 22.30 -8.59 -1.75
CA ASN A 239 20.86 -8.67 -1.47
C ASN A 239 20.30 -7.30 -1.10
N LEU A 240 18.99 -7.13 -1.31
CA LEU A 240 18.23 -5.93 -0.93
C LEU A 240 17.23 -6.28 0.18
N VAL A 241 17.21 -5.49 1.25
CA VAL A 241 16.20 -5.58 2.31
C VAL A 241 15.33 -4.32 2.30
N ILE A 242 14.01 -4.50 2.19
CA ILE A 242 13.02 -3.42 2.13
C ILE A 242 12.15 -3.49 3.38
N VAL A 243 12.10 -2.38 4.13
CA VAL A 243 11.21 -2.23 5.28
C VAL A 243 9.89 -1.65 4.79
N ARG A 244 8.80 -2.41 4.95
CA ARG A 244 7.45 -1.98 4.54
C ARG A 244 6.49 -1.86 5.72
N SER A 245 6.78 -2.56 6.81
CA SER A 245 6.13 -2.35 8.11
C SER A 245 6.13 -0.88 8.52
N THR A 246 5.01 -0.39 9.05
CA THR A 246 4.98 0.91 9.74
C THR A 246 5.88 0.82 10.97
N VAL A 247 6.83 1.73 11.13
CA VAL A 247 7.79 1.71 12.25
C VAL A 247 7.95 3.10 12.85
N PRO A 248 8.43 3.21 14.11
CA PRO A 248 8.90 4.49 14.65
C PRO A 248 10.00 5.11 13.79
N ILE A 249 10.10 6.44 13.82
CA ILE A 249 11.11 7.18 13.04
C ILE A 249 12.52 6.79 13.51
N GLY A 250 13.39 6.48 12.57
CA GLY A 250 14.76 6.02 12.78
C GLY A 250 14.90 4.52 13.01
N THR A 251 13.81 3.73 12.97
CA THR A 251 13.88 2.29 13.26
C THR A 251 14.69 1.54 12.22
N THR A 252 14.55 1.89 10.93
CA THR A 252 15.32 1.22 9.88
C THR A 252 16.82 1.41 10.10
N ARG A 253 17.24 2.65 10.38
CA ARG A 253 18.66 2.98 10.57
C ARG A 253 19.24 2.46 11.88
N ASN A 254 18.53 2.67 12.98
CA ASN A 254 19.09 2.50 14.32
C ASN A 254 18.76 1.13 14.95
N ASN A 255 17.90 0.33 14.32
CA ASN A 255 17.51 -0.98 14.82
C ASN A 255 17.65 -2.07 13.75
N ILE A 256 17.00 -1.92 12.59
CA ILE A 256 16.98 -2.98 11.56
C ILE A 256 18.37 -3.20 10.96
N ILE A 257 19.05 -2.14 10.50
CA ILE A 257 20.41 -2.24 9.93
C ILE A 257 21.38 -2.89 10.94
N PRO A 258 21.48 -2.44 12.21
CA PRO A 258 22.33 -3.09 13.20
C PRO A 258 22.05 -4.59 13.42
N ILE A 259 20.77 -5.00 13.43
CA ILE A 259 20.41 -6.43 13.54
C ILE A 259 20.89 -7.21 12.31
N LEU A 260 20.69 -6.66 11.11
CA LEU A 260 21.15 -7.29 9.86
C LEU A 260 22.67 -7.47 9.86
N GLU A 261 23.43 -6.42 10.18
CA GLU A 261 24.89 -6.45 10.19
C GLU A 261 25.43 -7.43 11.24
N LYS A 262 24.91 -7.35 12.47
CA LYS A 262 25.35 -8.19 13.59
C LYS A 262 25.09 -9.68 13.33
N SER A 263 23.90 -10.02 12.83
CA SER A 263 23.49 -11.42 12.67
C SER A 263 24.00 -12.06 11.39
N SER A 264 24.20 -11.28 10.32
CA SER A 264 24.76 -11.80 9.05
C SER A 264 26.29 -11.73 8.96
N GLY A 265 26.92 -10.82 9.70
CA GLY A 265 28.34 -10.49 9.56
C GLY A 265 28.69 -9.69 8.29
N LEU A 266 27.70 -9.11 7.62
CA LEU A 266 27.86 -8.28 6.43
C LEU A 266 27.76 -6.78 6.76
N ASP A 267 28.30 -5.91 5.92
CA ASP A 267 28.28 -4.44 6.08
C ASP A 267 27.24 -3.78 5.16
N SER A 268 26.32 -2.97 5.72
CA SER A 268 25.28 -2.27 4.94
C SER A 268 25.81 -1.17 4.01
N ASN A 269 27.07 -0.76 4.16
CA ASN A 269 27.71 0.21 3.28
C ASN A 269 28.32 -0.41 2.02
N SER A 270 28.58 -1.72 2.02
CA SER A 270 29.34 -2.36 0.94
C SER A 270 28.85 -3.74 0.51
N ASP A 271 28.26 -4.51 1.41
CA ASP A 271 27.88 -5.89 1.15
C ASP A 271 26.39 -6.07 0.80
N PHE A 272 25.47 -5.26 1.32
CA PHE A 272 24.04 -5.38 1.01
C PHE A 272 23.34 -4.02 0.97
N TYR A 273 22.09 -4.01 0.51
CA TYR A 273 21.30 -2.79 0.30
C TYR A 273 20.08 -2.76 1.22
N VAL A 274 19.69 -1.57 1.67
CA VAL A 274 18.54 -1.38 2.56
C VAL A 274 17.70 -0.21 2.09
N ALA A 275 16.38 -0.37 2.10
CA ALA A 275 15.44 0.69 1.78
C ALA A 275 14.21 0.66 2.69
N SER A 276 13.51 1.79 2.78
CA SER A 276 12.18 1.92 3.35
C SER A 276 11.18 2.19 2.23
N ALA A 277 10.09 1.44 2.20
CA ALA A 277 9.01 1.57 1.23
C ALA A 277 7.65 1.33 1.91
N PRO A 278 7.18 2.27 2.75
CA PRO A 278 6.01 2.07 3.60
C PRO A 278 4.73 1.85 2.80
N GLU A 279 3.83 1.01 3.35
CA GLU A 279 2.54 0.68 2.73
C GLU A 279 1.48 1.78 2.96
N ARG A 280 0.73 2.15 1.93
CA ARG A 280 -0.33 3.18 1.99
C ARG A 280 -1.70 2.73 1.46
N THR A 281 -1.83 1.48 1.02
CA THR A 281 -3.09 0.93 0.53
C THR A 281 -4.16 0.82 1.63
N LEU A 282 -5.41 0.92 1.20
CA LEU A 282 -6.60 0.73 2.02
C LEU A 282 -7.06 -0.74 2.00
N ALA A 283 -7.38 -1.28 3.18
CA ALA A 283 -8.02 -2.58 3.28
C ALA A 283 -9.40 -2.60 2.57
N GLY A 284 -9.56 -3.55 1.64
CA GLY A 284 -10.69 -3.72 0.73
C GLY A 284 -10.43 -3.18 -0.68
N LYS A 285 -9.27 -2.56 -0.91
CA LYS A 285 -8.83 -2.04 -2.22
C LYS A 285 -7.33 -2.26 -2.47
N ALA A 286 -6.63 -3.01 -1.62
CA ALA A 286 -5.17 -3.02 -1.63
C ALA A 286 -4.56 -3.58 -2.91
N LEU A 287 -5.15 -4.64 -3.49
CA LEU A 287 -4.69 -5.20 -4.77
C LEU A 287 -4.82 -4.20 -5.92
N LYS A 288 -5.85 -3.34 -5.90
CA LYS A 288 -6.01 -2.27 -6.89
C LYS A 288 -5.01 -1.15 -6.61
N GLU A 289 -5.02 -0.63 -5.39
CA GLU A 289 -4.26 0.55 -5.00
C GLU A 289 -2.75 0.33 -5.03
N ILE A 290 -2.23 -0.89 -4.84
CA ILE A 290 -0.79 -1.16 -4.98
C ILE A 290 -0.27 -0.90 -6.40
N ARG A 291 -1.16 -0.93 -7.41
CA ARG A 291 -0.84 -0.68 -8.81
C ARG A 291 -1.06 0.78 -9.23
N GLU A 292 -1.85 1.53 -8.46
CA GLU A 292 -2.27 2.89 -8.80
C GLU A 292 -1.60 3.95 -7.94
N LEU A 293 -1.40 3.67 -6.64
CA LEU A 293 -0.86 4.64 -5.72
C LEU A 293 0.65 4.84 -5.93
N PRO A 294 1.14 6.08 -5.76
CA PRO A 294 2.57 6.34 -5.72
C PRO A 294 3.24 5.58 -4.58
N GLN A 295 4.38 4.94 -4.87
CA GLN A 295 5.20 4.29 -3.84
C GLN A 295 6.24 5.28 -3.31
N ILE A 296 6.21 5.54 -2.00
CA ILE A 296 7.26 6.31 -1.33
C ILE A 296 8.45 5.39 -1.14
N ILE A 297 9.63 5.80 -1.59
CA ILE A 297 10.86 5.01 -1.48
C ILE A 297 11.99 5.88 -0.94
N ALA A 298 12.70 5.36 0.05
CA ALA A 298 13.98 5.88 0.50
C ALA A 298 14.98 4.74 0.57
N GLY A 299 16.09 4.85 -0.16
CA GLY A 299 17.23 3.96 0.01
C GLY A 299 18.19 4.48 1.08
N PHE A 300 18.84 3.58 1.80
CA PHE A 300 19.97 3.92 2.67
C PHE A 300 21.12 4.57 1.90
N ASN A 301 21.27 4.21 0.62
CA ASN A 301 22.13 4.84 -0.35
C ASN A 301 21.45 4.86 -1.74
N ILE A 302 22.07 5.55 -2.71
CA ILE A 302 21.51 5.72 -4.06
C ILE A 302 21.22 4.40 -4.77
N THR A 303 22.10 3.40 -4.60
CA THR A 303 21.93 2.07 -5.20
C THR A 303 20.72 1.37 -4.60
N SER A 304 20.52 1.48 -3.28
CA SER A 304 19.35 0.92 -2.61
C SER A 304 18.04 1.53 -3.15
N SER A 305 18.00 2.85 -3.37
CA SER A 305 16.86 3.51 -4.00
C SER A 305 16.63 3.01 -5.42
N GLN A 306 17.68 2.93 -6.24
CA GLN A 306 17.56 2.47 -7.64
C GLN A 306 17.07 1.02 -7.76
N LEU A 307 17.58 0.11 -6.94
CA LEU A 307 17.13 -1.28 -6.91
C LEU A 307 15.67 -1.40 -6.47
N THR A 308 15.30 -0.66 -5.42
CA THR A 308 13.92 -0.62 -4.90
C THR A 308 12.96 -0.02 -5.94
N ASN A 309 13.38 1.02 -6.66
CA ASN A 309 12.60 1.62 -7.75
C ASN A 309 12.39 0.64 -8.90
N GLY A 310 13.44 -0.08 -9.31
CA GLY A 310 13.34 -1.10 -10.35
C GLY A 310 12.34 -2.20 -10.02
N LEU A 311 12.23 -2.56 -8.73
CA LEU A 311 11.24 -3.52 -8.24
C LEU A 311 9.81 -2.94 -8.30
N PHE A 312 9.56 -1.82 -7.64
CA PHE A 312 8.20 -1.27 -7.50
C PHE A 312 7.64 -0.69 -8.81
N ASN A 313 8.48 -0.29 -9.76
CA ASN A 313 8.06 0.12 -11.12
C ASN A 313 7.37 -1.00 -11.90
N LYS A 314 7.51 -2.27 -11.48
CA LYS A 314 6.74 -3.39 -12.03
C LYS A 314 5.31 -3.46 -11.51
N LEU A 315 5.04 -2.86 -10.35
CA LEU A 315 3.72 -2.83 -9.73
C LEU A 315 2.94 -1.57 -10.09
N THR A 316 3.58 -0.40 -10.01
CA THR A 316 2.95 0.91 -10.23
C THR A 316 3.77 1.77 -11.19
N PRO A 317 3.13 2.67 -11.98
CA PRO A 317 3.86 3.62 -12.80
C PRO A 317 4.45 4.80 -12.01
N THR A 318 4.09 4.96 -10.73
CA THR A 318 4.46 6.17 -9.97
C THR A 318 5.30 5.85 -8.74
N ILE A 319 6.49 6.43 -8.67
CA ILE A 319 7.40 6.36 -7.53
C ILE A 319 7.78 7.77 -7.09
N ILE A 320 7.79 7.99 -5.78
CA ILE A 320 8.26 9.22 -5.15
C ILE A 320 9.47 8.85 -4.28
N ASN A 321 10.66 9.28 -4.72
CA ASN A 321 11.87 9.14 -3.92
C ASN A 321 11.93 10.27 -2.89
N VAL A 322 12.32 9.92 -1.67
CA VAL A 322 12.61 10.87 -0.59
C VAL A 322 14.04 10.68 -0.09
N ASP A 323 14.57 11.64 0.64
CA ASP A 323 16.02 11.79 0.83
C ASP A 323 16.55 10.90 1.96
N SER A 324 15.69 10.46 2.87
CA SER A 324 16.09 9.65 4.03
C SER A 324 15.09 8.54 4.41
N LEU A 325 15.61 7.50 5.08
CA LEU A 325 14.78 6.42 5.63
C LEU A 325 13.76 6.99 6.62
N GLU A 326 14.19 7.94 7.43
CA GLU A 326 13.39 8.65 8.42
C GLU A 326 12.24 9.46 7.78
N GLU A 327 12.46 10.09 6.62
CA GLU A 327 11.41 10.76 5.86
C GLU A 327 10.33 9.77 5.39
N ALA A 328 10.73 8.62 4.83
CA ALA A 328 9.78 7.61 4.41
C ALA A 328 8.95 7.08 5.60
N GLU A 329 9.60 6.78 6.72
CA GLU A 329 8.93 6.36 7.96
C GLU A 329 7.95 7.43 8.47
N LEU A 330 8.39 8.70 8.51
CA LEU A 330 7.58 9.82 8.96
C LEU A 330 6.37 10.07 8.04
N ILE A 331 6.51 9.98 6.71
CA ILE A 331 5.39 10.17 5.77
C ILE A 331 4.23 9.22 6.12
N LYS A 332 4.53 7.95 6.43
CA LYS A 332 3.49 6.98 6.78
C LYS A 332 2.75 7.35 8.06
N LEU A 333 3.48 7.79 9.08
CA LEU A 333 2.91 8.21 10.35
C LEU A 333 2.14 9.53 10.20
N MET A 334 2.68 10.46 9.41
CA MET A 334 2.08 11.75 9.09
C MET A 334 0.75 11.58 8.37
N ASP A 335 0.68 10.73 7.34
CA ASP A 335 -0.55 10.48 6.56
C ASP A 335 -1.70 10.00 7.46
N ASN A 336 -1.42 9.07 8.39
CA ASN A 336 -2.45 8.54 9.29
C ASN A 336 -2.77 9.49 10.45
N THR A 337 -1.77 10.19 10.99
CA THR A 337 -1.98 11.19 12.04
C THR A 337 -2.78 12.37 11.53
N PHE A 338 -2.54 12.82 10.30
CA PHE A 338 -3.34 13.85 9.66
C PHE A 338 -4.83 13.46 9.61
N ARG A 339 -5.12 12.23 9.16
CA ARG A 339 -6.51 11.73 9.12
C ARG A 339 -7.15 11.66 10.51
N ASP A 340 -6.43 11.15 11.50
CA ASP A 340 -6.88 11.09 12.89
C ASP A 340 -7.18 12.48 13.47
N MET A 341 -6.31 13.47 13.20
CA MET A 341 -6.50 14.87 13.62
C MET A 341 -7.72 15.52 12.97
N ILE A 342 -7.98 15.27 11.69
CA ILE A 342 -9.17 15.83 11.02
C ILE A 342 -10.46 15.24 11.63
N PHE A 343 -10.48 13.94 11.95
CA PHE A 343 -11.62 13.35 12.65
C PHE A 343 -11.77 13.91 14.07
N ALA A 344 -10.67 14.09 14.79
CA ALA A 344 -10.68 14.72 16.10
C ALA A 344 -11.24 16.14 16.06
N TYR A 345 -10.88 16.93 15.06
CA TYR A 345 -11.46 18.27 14.88
C TYR A 345 -12.99 18.20 14.76
N SER A 346 -13.50 17.31 13.92
CA SER A 346 -14.95 17.18 13.69
C SER A 346 -15.68 16.68 14.93
N ASN A 347 -15.09 15.70 15.63
CA ASN A 347 -15.57 15.17 16.90
C ASN A 347 -15.57 16.24 18.00
N GLN A 348 -14.52 17.06 18.11
CA GLN A 348 -14.45 18.17 19.06
C GLN A 348 -15.54 19.20 18.81
N ILE A 349 -15.78 19.56 17.54
CA ILE A 349 -16.86 20.47 17.17
C ILE A 349 -18.22 19.87 17.55
N ALA A 350 -18.40 18.56 17.40
CA ALA A 350 -19.64 17.89 17.79
C ALA A 350 -19.88 17.94 19.31
N LEU A 351 -18.85 17.62 20.11
CA LEU A 351 -18.91 17.75 21.57
C LEU A 351 -19.24 19.18 22.03
N LEU A 352 -18.76 20.18 21.30
CA LEU A 352 -19.10 21.59 21.57
C LEU A 352 -20.56 21.89 21.18
N ALA A 353 -20.96 21.50 19.97
CA ALA A 353 -22.28 21.74 19.40
C ALA A 353 -23.41 21.09 20.21
N ASP A 354 -23.17 19.93 20.82
CA ASP A 354 -24.12 19.25 21.72
C ASP A 354 -24.54 20.14 22.90
N ASN A 355 -23.64 20.98 23.44
CA ASN A 355 -23.97 21.90 24.53
C ASN A 355 -24.88 23.08 24.09
N TYR A 356 -25.00 23.29 22.79
CA TYR A 356 -25.86 24.32 22.19
C TYR A 356 -27.07 23.73 21.46
N ASP A 357 -27.29 22.40 21.55
CA ASP A 357 -28.35 21.69 20.82
C ASP A 357 -28.29 21.92 19.30
N ILE A 358 -27.06 21.95 18.75
CA ILE A 358 -26.82 22.15 17.32
C ILE A 358 -26.57 20.80 16.65
N ASP A 359 -27.29 20.54 15.55
CA ASP A 359 -27.04 19.39 14.68
C ASP A 359 -25.71 19.55 13.93
N THR A 360 -24.68 18.87 14.44
CA THR A 360 -23.30 18.96 13.91
C THR A 360 -23.20 18.49 12.46
N SER A 361 -23.99 17.50 12.06
CA SER A 361 -23.99 16.99 10.69
C SER A 361 -24.51 18.04 9.71
N LYS A 362 -25.62 18.72 10.04
CA LYS A 362 -26.14 19.85 9.26
C LYS A 362 -25.17 21.04 9.27
N LEU A 363 -24.55 21.35 10.41
CA LEU A 363 -23.56 22.42 10.55
C LEU A 363 -22.36 22.20 9.61
N ILE A 364 -21.78 21.02 9.62
CA ILE A 364 -20.61 20.69 8.79
C ILE A 364 -20.98 20.65 7.31
N GLN A 365 -22.16 20.12 6.96
CA GLN A 365 -22.66 20.18 5.59
C GLN A 365 -22.73 21.64 5.11
N ALA A 366 -23.35 22.52 5.90
CA ALA A 366 -23.44 23.94 5.56
C ALA A 366 -22.07 24.63 5.49
N ALA A 367 -21.12 24.26 6.34
CA ALA A 367 -19.77 24.81 6.35
C ALA A 367 -18.92 24.40 5.14
N ASN A 368 -19.19 23.24 4.56
CA ASN A 368 -18.50 22.73 3.37
C ASN A 368 -19.19 23.15 2.05
N GLU A 369 -20.50 23.39 2.06
CA GLU A 369 -21.31 23.67 0.87
C GLU A 369 -20.74 24.85 0.06
N GLY A 370 -20.26 24.58 -1.16
CA GLY A 370 -19.70 25.59 -2.05
C GLY A 370 -18.42 26.28 -1.56
N TYR A 371 -17.81 25.82 -0.46
CA TYR A 371 -16.62 26.46 0.13
C TYR A 371 -15.35 25.60 -0.03
N PRO A 372 -14.53 25.86 -1.08
CA PRO A 372 -13.48 24.94 -1.52
C PRO A 372 -12.28 24.84 -0.56
N ARG A 373 -12.20 25.72 0.46
CA ARG A 373 -11.10 25.70 1.44
C ARG A 373 -11.34 24.69 2.56
N ASN A 374 -12.57 24.23 2.74
CA ASN A 374 -12.94 23.29 3.78
C ASN A 374 -13.36 21.95 3.16
N ASN A 375 -12.91 20.87 3.78
CA ASN A 375 -13.44 19.54 3.58
C ASN A 375 -13.53 18.85 4.95
N ILE A 376 -14.33 19.43 5.83
CA ILE A 376 -14.50 18.95 7.21
C ILE A 376 -15.29 17.64 7.14
N PRO A 377 -14.77 16.49 7.62
CA PRO A 377 -15.52 15.26 7.59
C PRO A 377 -16.65 15.29 8.62
N LYS A 378 -17.61 14.37 8.48
CA LYS A 378 -18.63 14.19 9.51
C LYS A 378 -17.99 13.69 10.82
N PRO A 379 -18.53 14.09 11.98
CA PRO A 379 -18.16 13.45 13.24
C PRO A 379 -18.58 11.98 13.22
N SER A 380 -18.03 11.21 14.15
CA SER A 380 -18.26 9.78 14.25
C SER A 380 -18.32 9.37 15.72
N PRO A 381 -18.94 8.22 16.05
CA PRO A 381 -19.02 7.71 17.43
C PRO A 381 -17.66 7.31 18.02
N GLY A 382 -16.61 7.38 17.21
CA GLY A 382 -15.22 7.20 17.58
C GLY A 382 -14.40 6.84 16.36
N VAL A 383 -13.08 6.93 16.48
CA VAL A 383 -12.15 6.54 15.42
C VAL A 383 -11.72 5.10 15.63
N GLY A 384 -12.12 4.23 14.71
CA GLY A 384 -11.82 2.79 14.75
C GLY A 384 -10.67 2.34 13.85
N GLY A 385 -10.28 1.08 14.02
CA GLY A 385 -9.34 0.37 13.16
C GLY A 385 -7.89 0.53 13.58
N ILE A 386 -7.06 -0.42 13.16
CA ILE A 386 -5.69 -0.57 13.66
C ILE A 386 -4.82 0.64 13.33
N CYS A 387 -4.89 1.20 12.13
CA CYS A 387 -3.96 2.25 11.72
C CYS A 387 -4.16 3.55 12.51
N LEU A 388 -5.39 4.04 12.60
CA LEU A 388 -5.65 5.35 13.21
C LEU A 388 -5.59 5.34 14.73
N LYS A 389 -5.85 4.19 15.38
CA LYS A 389 -5.64 4.03 16.83
C LYS A 389 -4.19 3.75 17.23
N LYS A 390 -3.28 3.53 16.27
CA LYS A 390 -1.92 3.07 16.56
C LYS A 390 -0.85 4.03 16.05
N ASP A 391 -0.92 4.41 14.78
CA ASP A 391 0.13 5.18 14.12
C ASP A 391 0.35 6.57 14.76
N PRO A 392 -0.67 7.29 15.26
CA PRO A 392 -0.45 8.51 16.04
C PRO A 392 0.37 8.28 17.32
N HIS A 393 0.16 7.17 18.01
CA HIS A 393 0.96 6.81 19.19
C HIS A 393 2.39 6.43 18.81
N ILE A 394 2.59 5.74 17.68
CA ILE A 394 3.93 5.50 17.14
C ILE A 394 4.65 6.83 16.85
N LEU A 395 3.94 7.84 16.31
CA LEU A 395 4.50 9.18 16.10
C LEU A 395 4.88 9.87 17.43
N ILE A 396 4.00 9.81 18.43
CA ILE A 396 4.27 10.34 19.78
C ILE A 396 5.49 9.65 20.41
N SER A 397 5.57 8.32 20.33
CA SER A 397 6.71 7.55 20.87
C SER A 397 8.01 7.91 20.12
N SER A 398 7.95 8.09 18.80
CA SER A 398 9.12 8.49 17.98
C SER A 398 9.70 9.85 18.40
N SER A 399 8.88 10.77 18.89
CA SER A 399 9.34 12.11 19.25
C SER A 399 10.07 12.17 20.60
N LYS A 400 9.89 11.18 21.48
CA LYS A 400 10.44 11.18 22.84
C LYS A 400 11.95 11.36 22.89
N ASN A 401 12.68 10.73 21.96
CA ASN A 401 14.14 10.81 21.88
C ASN A 401 14.66 12.17 21.40
N THR A 402 13.79 13.03 20.85
CA THR A 402 14.14 14.37 20.38
C THR A 402 13.85 15.47 21.42
N GLY A 403 13.15 15.14 22.51
CA GLY A 403 12.64 16.12 23.47
C GLY A 403 11.44 16.94 22.99
N TYR A 404 10.96 16.72 21.76
CA TYR A 404 9.73 17.33 21.24
C TYR A 404 8.50 16.49 21.58
N VAL A 405 7.39 17.15 21.93
CA VAL A 405 6.10 16.50 22.19
C VAL A 405 5.08 17.02 21.17
N PRO A 406 4.50 16.16 20.31
CA PRO A 406 3.52 16.54 19.31
C PRO A 406 2.14 16.73 19.96
N LYS A 407 1.97 17.85 20.69
CA LYS A 407 0.77 18.13 21.49
C LYS A 407 -0.53 18.05 20.71
N LEU A 408 -0.53 18.48 19.44
CA LEU A 408 -1.72 18.40 18.59
C LEU A 408 -2.16 16.95 18.37
N THR A 409 -1.20 16.04 18.18
CA THR A 409 -1.46 14.60 18.02
C THR A 409 -2.01 13.99 19.31
N GLU A 410 -1.43 14.32 20.47
CA GLU A 410 -1.93 13.83 21.77
C GLU A 410 -3.36 14.30 22.04
N LEU A 411 -3.64 15.59 21.82
CA LEU A 411 -4.98 16.15 22.01
C LEU A 411 -5.98 15.53 21.03
N ALA A 412 -5.60 15.28 19.78
CA ALA A 412 -6.47 14.61 18.82
C ALA A 412 -6.88 13.21 19.28
N ARG A 413 -5.93 12.42 19.81
CA ARG A 413 -6.20 11.09 20.37
C ARG A 413 -7.15 11.16 21.56
N LEU A 414 -6.89 12.07 22.50
CA LEU A 414 -7.76 12.28 23.66
C LEU A 414 -9.20 12.62 23.27
N VAL A 415 -9.39 13.51 22.28
CA VAL A 415 -10.73 13.82 21.77
C VAL A 415 -11.38 12.58 21.16
N ASN A 416 -10.69 11.89 20.25
CA ASN A 416 -11.24 10.71 19.57
C ASN A 416 -11.60 9.57 20.53
N GLU A 417 -10.83 9.37 21.59
CA GLU A 417 -11.08 8.35 22.62
C GLU A 417 -12.25 8.74 23.54
N SER A 418 -12.39 10.04 23.85
CA SER A 418 -13.49 10.55 24.68
C SER A 418 -14.88 10.40 24.05
N MET A 419 -14.98 10.15 22.74
CA MET A 419 -16.28 9.96 22.07
C MET A 419 -17.07 8.80 22.67
N SER A 420 -16.38 7.74 23.08
CA SER A 420 -17.02 6.61 23.76
C SER A 420 -17.59 6.99 25.12
N ASP A 421 -16.91 7.84 25.90
CA ASP A 421 -17.41 8.37 27.18
C ASP A 421 -18.61 9.29 26.98
N HIS A 422 -18.59 10.10 25.91
CA HIS A 422 -19.69 10.99 25.58
C HIS A 422 -20.98 10.21 25.29
N ILE A 423 -20.90 9.11 24.54
CA ILE A 423 -22.04 8.23 24.25
C ILE A 423 -22.57 7.56 25.52
N VAL A 424 -21.68 7.05 26.38
CA VAL A 424 -22.08 6.47 27.67
C VAL A 424 -22.75 7.52 28.55
N THR A 425 -22.22 8.74 28.60
CA THR A 425 -22.80 9.87 29.34
C THR A 425 -24.22 10.20 28.86
N LYS A 426 -24.48 10.14 27.54
CA LYS A 426 -25.83 10.32 26.97
C LYS A 426 -26.80 9.24 27.47
N ILE A 427 -26.39 7.97 27.49
CA ILE A 427 -27.18 6.86 28.06
C ILE A 427 -27.45 7.08 29.55
N GLU A 428 -26.45 7.48 30.32
CA GLU A 428 -26.60 7.74 31.76
C GLU A 428 -27.56 8.91 32.05
N ARG A 429 -27.47 9.99 31.26
CA ARG A 429 -28.41 11.13 31.33
C ARG A 429 -29.83 10.68 31.02
N PHE A 430 -30.03 9.90 29.95
CA PHE A 430 -31.32 9.32 29.61
C PHE A 430 -31.84 8.44 30.76
N SER A 431 -31.04 7.49 31.24
CA SER A 431 -31.38 6.60 32.37
C SER A 431 -31.86 7.39 33.60
N LYS A 432 -31.11 8.45 33.96
CA LYS A 432 -31.45 9.33 35.09
C LYS A 432 -32.75 10.09 34.86
N SER A 433 -32.99 10.61 33.66
CA SER A 433 -34.26 11.28 33.31
C SER A 433 -35.47 10.36 33.48
N GLN A 434 -35.27 9.05 33.25
CA GLN A 434 -36.30 8.03 33.38
C GLN A 434 -36.41 7.42 34.79
N ASN A 435 -35.60 7.88 35.75
CA ASN A 435 -35.46 7.25 37.07
C ASN A 435 -35.21 5.73 36.99
N LYS A 436 -34.48 5.30 35.95
CA LYS A 436 -34.06 3.91 35.74
C LYS A 436 -32.55 3.80 35.97
N ASP A 437 -32.12 2.63 36.44
CA ASP A 437 -30.70 2.28 36.50
C ASP A 437 -30.26 1.74 35.12
N VAL A 438 -29.03 2.05 34.69
CA VAL A 438 -28.48 1.60 33.39
C VAL A 438 -28.52 0.08 33.28
N SER A 439 -28.31 -0.65 34.39
CA SER A 439 -28.40 -2.11 34.45
C SER A 439 -29.76 -2.67 34.06
N LYS A 440 -30.83 -1.86 34.15
CA LYS A 440 -32.21 -2.25 33.83
C LYS A 440 -32.62 -1.87 32.41
N LEU A 441 -31.82 -1.07 31.70
CA LEU A 441 -32.12 -0.69 30.33
C LEU A 441 -31.83 -1.83 29.38
N LYS A 442 -32.76 -2.11 28.46
CA LYS A 442 -32.45 -2.86 27.25
C LYS A 442 -31.73 -1.95 26.26
N ILE A 443 -30.45 -2.21 26.03
CA ILE A 443 -29.60 -1.43 25.13
C ILE A 443 -29.36 -2.25 23.85
N PHE A 444 -29.84 -1.77 22.71
CA PHE A 444 -29.61 -2.38 21.41
C PHE A 444 -28.56 -1.60 20.63
N VAL A 445 -27.51 -2.27 20.18
CA VAL A 445 -26.36 -1.69 19.48
C VAL A 445 -26.25 -2.28 18.08
N MET A 446 -26.24 -1.41 17.08
CA MET A 446 -26.10 -1.77 15.68
C MET A 446 -24.74 -1.31 15.13
N GLY A 447 -23.99 -2.27 14.56
CA GLY A 447 -22.69 -2.04 13.95
C GLY A 447 -21.52 -2.32 14.89
N PHE A 448 -20.73 -3.34 14.58
CA PHE A 448 -19.57 -3.80 15.37
C PHE A 448 -18.25 -3.71 14.60
N ALA A 449 -18.30 -3.76 13.26
CA ALA A 449 -17.14 -3.48 12.44
C ALA A 449 -16.55 -2.08 12.74
N PHE A 450 -15.25 -1.90 12.53
CA PHE A 450 -14.61 -0.61 12.82
C PHE A 450 -14.99 0.50 11.81
N LYS A 451 -15.54 0.13 10.64
CA LYS A 451 -16.09 1.02 9.61
C LYS A 451 -17.25 0.34 8.89
N GLY A 452 -18.16 1.14 8.30
CA GLY A 452 -19.29 0.62 7.51
C GLY A 452 -19.18 0.84 6.01
N ASN A 453 -18.41 1.84 5.59
CA ASN A 453 -18.25 2.14 4.17
C ASN A 453 -16.76 2.36 3.82
N PRO A 454 -16.16 1.54 2.93
CA PRO A 454 -16.72 0.28 2.43
C PRO A 454 -16.85 -0.74 3.58
N GLU A 455 -17.84 -1.64 3.48
CA GLU A 455 -18.16 -2.65 4.49
C GLU A 455 -16.95 -3.54 4.81
N THR A 456 -16.83 -3.97 6.07
CA THR A 456 -15.82 -4.93 6.55
C THR A 456 -16.37 -5.72 7.73
N SER A 457 -15.86 -6.93 7.96
CA SER A 457 -16.14 -7.71 9.17
C SER A 457 -15.13 -7.47 10.30
N ASP A 458 -14.15 -6.59 10.08
CA ASP A 458 -13.06 -6.37 11.04
C ASP A 458 -13.54 -5.53 12.22
N THR A 459 -13.52 -6.12 13.42
CA THR A 459 -13.93 -5.46 14.67
C THR A 459 -12.74 -4.98 15.49
N ARG A 460 -11.51 -5.22 15.05
CA ARG A 460 -10.32 -4.85 15.81
C ARG A 460 -10.28 -3.34 15.99
N GLN A 461 -10.11 -2.90 17.24
CA GLN A 461 -10.07 -1.48 17.58
C GLN A 461 -11.34 -0.72 17.16
N SER A 462 -12.51 -1.37 17.11
CA SER A 462 -13.78 -0.73 16.79
C SER A 462 -14.28 0.18 17.92
N ALA A 463 -14.81 1.36 17.56
CA ALA A 463 -15.39 2.31 18.52
C ALA A 463 -16.63 1.75 19.23
N THR A 464 -17.38 0.87 18.57
CA THR A 464 -18.50 0.15 19.20
C THR A 464 -18.03 -0.64 20.42
N LEU A 465 -16.87 -1.29 20.32
CA LEU A 465 -16.33 -2.09 21.41
C LEU A 465 -15.92 -1.23 22.60
N ASP A 466 -15.40 -0.03 22.36
CA ASP A 466 -15.08 0.92 23.44
C ASP A 466 -16.34 1.26 24.26
N VAL A 467 -17.48 1.48 23.58
CA VAL A 467 -18.77 1.75 24.22
C VAL A 467 -19.33 0.50 24.92
N THR A 468 -19.39 -0.65 24.24
CA THR A 468 -19.97 -1.86 24.84
C THR A 468 -19.14 -2.39 26.01
N ASN A 469 -17.82 -2.27 25.97
CA ASN A 469 -16.96 -2.65 27.09
C ASN A 469 -17.27 -1.80 28.33
N LYS A 470 -17.40 -0.47 28.17
CA LYS A 470 -17.77 0.44 29.27
C LYS A 470 -19.16 0.10 29.84
N LEU A 471 -20.13 -0.16 28.97
CA LEU A 471 -21.50 -0.54 29.38
C LEU A 471 -21.57 -1.92 30.03
N SER A 472 -20.76 -2.89 29.59
CA SER A 472 -20.76 -4.26 30.13
C SER A 472 -20.32 -4.32 31.60
N ASN A 473 -19.62 -3.30 32.09
CA ASN A 473 -19.27 -3.18 33.51
C ASN A 473 -20.48 -2.85 34.40
N VAL A 474 -21.57 -2.33 33.81
CA VAL A 474 -22.75 -1.85 34.54
C VAL A 474 -24.07 -2.50 34.09
N SER A 475 -24.11 -3.15 32.93
CA SER A 475 -25.31 -3.80 32.39
C SER A 475 -24.97 -5.08 31.62
N ASN A 476 -25.78 -6.12 31.85
CA ASN A 476 -25.75 -7.36 31.05
C ASN A 476 -26.87 -7.39 29.98
N ASN A 477 -27.67 -6.32 29.87
CA ASN A 477 -28.84 -6.24 28.98
C ASN A 477 -28.48 -5.55 27.65
N ILE A 478 -27.35 -5.94 27.07
CA ILE A 478 -26.83 -5.37 25.82
C ILE A 478 -27.04 -6.37 24.68
N PHE A 479 -27.72 -5.91 23.63
CA PHE A 479 -28.07 -6.68 22.46
C PHE A 479 -27.40 -6.10 21.22
N GLY A 480 -26.98 -6.94 20.28
CA GLY A 480 -26.11 -6.54 19.17
C GLY A 480 -26.54 -7.05 17.82
N TYR A 481 -26.37 -6.24 16.79
CA TYR A 481 -26.53 -6.64 15.39
C TYR A 481 -25.45 -5.98 14.51
N ASP A 482 -24.90 -6.73 13.57
CA ASP A 482 -24.11 -6.21 12.46
C ASP A 482 -24.34 -7.12 11.23
N PRO A 483 -24.55 -6.57 10.03
CA PRO A 483 -24.89 -7.35 8.84
C PRO A 483 -23.71 -8.17 8.31
N VAL A 484 -22.47 -7.83 8.68
CA VAL A 484 -21.25 -8.44 8.15
C VAL A 484 -20.47 -9.20 9.24
N VAL A 485 -20.46 -8.71 10.48
CA VAL A 485 -19.79 -9.38 11.60
C VAL A 485 -20.63 -10.57 12.08
N SER A 486 -19.99 -11.73 12.24
CA SER A 486 -20.69 -12.95 12.65
C SER A 486 -21.32 -12.86 14.04
N THR A 487 -22.44 -13.55 14.24
CA THR A 487 -23.14 -13.63 15.54
C THR A 487 -22.24 -14.19 16.64
N THR A 488 -21.40 -15.19 16.32
CA THR A 488 -20.40 -15.76 17.26
C THR A 488 -19.40 -14.70 17.73
N GLN A 489 -18.94 -13.84 16.82
CA GLN A 489 -18.00 -12.78 17.16
C GLN A 489 -18.68 -11.69 18.02
N ILE A 490 -19.91 -11.28 17.68
CA ILE A 490 -20.69 -10.34 18.51
C ILE A 490 -20.87 -10.90 19.94
N ASN A 491 -21.27 -12.16 20.06
CA ASN A 491 -21.47 -12.85 21.35
C ASN A 491 -20.19 -12.91 22.20
N SER A 492 -19.00 -12.86 21.58
CA SER A 492 -17.73 -12.85 22.31
C SER A 492 -17.43 -11.54 23.04
N PHE A 493 -18.20 -10.47 22.78
CA PHE A 493 -18.00 -9.14 23.36
C PHE A 493 -18.94 -8.82 24.53
N ASN A 494 -19.45 -9.85 25.23
CA ASN A 494 -20.49 -9.70 26.27
C ASN A 494 -21.77 -9.00 25.77
N VAL A 495 -22.10 -9.20 24.49
CA VAL A 495 -23.30 -8.67 23.84
C VAL A 495 -24.12 -9.82 23.29
N GLN A 496 -25.43 -9.85 23.54
CA GLN A 496 -26.30 -10.87 22.97
C GLN A 496 -26.67 -10.53 21.51
N SER A 497 -26.20 -11.30 20.55
CA SER A 497 -26.58 -11.14 19.15
C SER A 497 -28.07 -11.47 18.91
N VAL A 498 -28.77 -10.59 18.21
CA VAL A 498 -30.22 -10.70 17.92
C VAL A 498 -30.54 -10.24 16.50
N SER A 499 -31.77 -10.52 16.03
CA SER A 499 -32.30 -9.90 14.80
C SER A 499 -32.51 -8.40 15.00
N ILE A 500 -32.66 -7.64 13.91
CA ILE A 500 -32.97 -6.21 13.99
C ILE A 500 -34.30 -6.02 14.73
N GLU A 501 -35.33 -6.77 14.36
CA GLU A 501 -36.67 -6.68 14.92
C GLU A 501 -36.68 -6.97 16.43
N ASP A 502 -35.99 -8.03 16.86
CA ASP A 502 -35.87 -8.38 18.28
C ASP A 502 -35.03 -7.37 19.05
N GLY A 503 -34.03 -6.76 18.40
CA GLY A 503 -33.20 -5.70 18.95
C GLY A 503 -34.03 -4.47 19.32
N PHE A 504 -34.80 -3.94 18.37
CA PHE A 504 -35.66 -2.76 18.57
C PHE A 504 -36.81 -3.00 19.55
N LYS A 505 -37.43 -4.19 19.52
CA LYS A 505 -38.61 -4.49 20.33
C LYS A 505 -38.34 -4.29 21.83
N ASN A 506 -39.11 -3.43 22.49
CA ASN A 506 -38.97 -3.06 23.91
C ASN A 506 -37.56 -2.56 24.31
N ALA A 507 -36.78 -2.02 23.37
CA ALA A 507 -35.51 -1.37 23.71
C ALA A 507 -35.76 -0.06 24.45
N ASP A 508 -34.95 0.23 25.48
CA ASP A 508 -34.90 1.55 26.11
C ASP A 508 -33.91 2.46 25.37
N CYS A 509 -32.81 1.90 24.86
CA CYS A 509 -31.83 2.61 24.04
C CYS A 509 -31.54 1.84 22.76
N VAL A 510 -31.51 2.53 21.62
CA VAL A 510 -31.05 1.99 20.33
C VAL A 510 -29.89 2.86 19.84
N LEU A 511 -28.76 2.24 19.49
CA LEU A 511 -27.53 2.90 19.07
C LEU A 511 -27.13 2.44 17.66
N ILE A 512 -27.05 3.37 16.71
CA ILE A 512 -26.44 3.14 15.40
C ILE A 512 -24.98 3.61 15.46
N MET A 513 -24.06 2.66 15.60
CA MET A 513 -22.62 2.92 15.81
C MET A 513 -21.78 2.84 14.54
N ASN A 514 -22.38 2.40 13.43
CA ASN A 514 -21.69 2.18 12.17
C ASN A 514 -22.57 2.64 11.00
N ASN A 515 -21.96 3.02 9.87
CA ASN A 515 -22.61 3.51 8.66
C ASN A 515 -22.69 2.49 7.52
N HIS A 516 -22.94 1.21 7.82
CA HIS A 516 -23.20 0.20 6.77
C HIS A 516 -24.34 0.68 5.85
N ASP A 517 -24.17 0.55 4.54
CA ASP A 517 -25.12 1.08 3.57
C ASP A 517 -26.52 0.46 3.72
N SER A 518 -26.60 -0.78 4.21
CA SER A 518 -27.84 -1.49 4.51
C SER A 518 -28.70 -0.81 5.58
N TYR A 519 -28.10 -0.09 6.55
CA TYR A 519 -28.83 0.57 7.63
C TYR A 519 -29.67 1.74 7.14
N SER A 520 -29.17 2.48 6.16
CA SER A 520 -29.90 3.61 5.54
C SER A 520 -31.20 3.19 4.86
N LYS A 521 -31.39 1.88 4.61
CA LYS A 521 -32.55 1.30 3.91
C LYS A 521 -33.59 0.72 4.86
N LEU A 522 -33.37 0.80 6.17
CA LEU A 522 -34.30 0.27 7.17
C LEU A 522 -35.56 1.13 7.26
N ASP A 523 -36.71 0.48 7.43
CA ASP A 523 -37.93 1.16 7.90
C ASP A 523 -37.81 1.43 9.41
N VAL A 524 -36.93 2.39 9.74
CA VAL A 524 -36.62 2.75 11.11
C VAL A 524 -37.85 3.26 11.87
N TYR A 525 -38.82 3.85 11.16
CA TYR A 525 -40.04 4.36 11.76
C TYR A 525 -40.89 3.22 12.33
N SER A 526 -41.12 2.17 11.53
CA SER A 526 -41.84 0.98 12.01
C SER A 526 -41.09 0.30 13.15
N LEU A 527 -39.76 0.21 13.07
CA LEU A 527 -38.95 -0.42 14.12
C LEU A 527 -39.00 0.34 15.45
N LEU A 528 -38.85 1.67 15.41
CA LEU A 528 -38.92 2.53 16.59
C LEU A 528 -40.31 2.54 17.26
N SER A 529 -41.38 2.26 16.51
CA SER A 529 -42.73 2.11 17.11
C SER A 529 -42.84 0.93 18.09
N THR A 530 -41.90 -0.01 18.04
CA THR A 530 -41.88 -1.21 18.89
C THR A 530 -41.02 -1.08 20.14
N THR A 531 -40.33 0.06 20.33
CA THR A 531 -39.45 0.31 21.48
C THR A 531 -40.24 0.63 22.76
N ASN A 532 -39.57 0.68 23.91
CA ASN A 532 -40.19 1.16 25.15
C ASN A 532 -40.50 2.66 25.05
N GLN A 533 -41.44 3.12 25.86
CA GLN A 533 -41.81 4.54 25.94
C GLN A 533 -41.37 5.13 27.28
N PRO A 534 -40.47 6.12 27.30
CA PRO A 534 -39.69 6.63 26.17
C PRO A 534 -38.50 5.74 25.80
N CYS A 535 -37.93 5.95 24.60
CA CYS A 535 -36.72 5.29 24.12
C CYS A 535 -35.72 6.33 23.57
N MET A 536 -34.45 6.19 23.93
CA MET A 536 -33.36 6.96 23.34
C MET A 536 -32.93 6.32 22.02
N PHE A 537 -33.00 7.06 20.92
CA PHE A 537 -32.45 6.63 19.63
C PHE A 537 -31.23 7.46 19.27
N PHE A 538 -30.05 6.86 19.44
CA PHE A 538 -28.76 7.47 19.13
C PHE A 538 -28.30 7.07 17.73
N ASP A 539 -28.20 8.05 16.83
CA ASP A 539 -27.73 7.89 15.45
C ASP A 539 -26.34 8.51 15.28
N GLY A 540 -25.30 7.71 15.54
CA GLY A 540 -23.91 8.17 15.58
C GLY A 540 -23.36 8.64 14.22
N TRP A 541 -24.06 8.36 13.12
CA TRP A 541 -23.65 8.73 11.77
C TRP A 541 -24.65 9.64 11.05
N SER A 542 -25.70 10.07 11.77
CA SER A 542 -26.81 10.88 11.22
C SER A 542 -27.35 10.28 9.91
N LEU A 543 -27.63 8.98 9.91
CA LEU A 543 -28.19 8.27 8.76
C LEU A 543 -29.65 8.65 8.51
N PHE A 544 -30.38 9.03 9.56
CA PHE A 544 -31.79 9.36 9.50
C PHE A 544 -32.01 10.86 9.76
N GLY A 545 -33.04 11.43 9.13
CA GLY A 545 -33.36 12.85 9.30
C GLY A 545 -34.02 13.12 10.65
N ARG A 546 -33.43 14.01 11.46
CA ARG A 546 -33.96 14.46 12.77
C ARG A 546 -35.47 14.75 12.75
N GLU A 547 -35.93 15.59 11.83
CA GLU A 547 -37.33 15.99 11.70
C GLU A 547 -38.30 14.82 11.41
N MET A 548 -37.79 13.72 10.88
CA MET A 548 -38.59 12.52 10.61
C MET A 548 -38.75 11.67 11.88
N ILE A 549 -37.67 11.54 12.66
CA ILE A 549 -37.65 10.74 13.88
C ILE A 549 -38.37 11.45 15.03
N GLU A 550 -38.18 12.76 15.18
CA GLU A 550 -38.81 13.56 16.24
C GLU A 550 -40.35 13.63 16.13
N LYS A 551 -40.94 13.12 15.03
CA LYS A 551 -42.39 12.91 14.90
C LYS A 551 -42.91 11.70 15.68
N ILE A 552 -42.03 10.88 16.25
CA ILE A 552 -42.41 9.74 17.08
C ILE A 552 -42.34 10.22 18.54
N ASP A 553 -43.51 10.50 19.13
CA ASP A 553 -43.64 11.21 20.42
C ASP A 553 -42.82 10.63 21.58
N HIS A 554 -42.56 9.31 21.59
CA HIS A 554 -41.83 8.64 22.67
C HIS A 554 -40.32 8.47 22.39
N ILE A 555 -39.80 8.98 21.27
CA ILE A 555 -38.40 8.86 20.89
C ILE A 555 -37.62 10.12 21.24
N GLU A 556 -36.58 9.95 22.05
CA GLU A 556 -35.54 10.95 22.26
C GLU A 556 -34.43 10.73 21.22
N TYR A 557 -34.50 11.47 20.12
CA TYR A 557 -33.50 11.38 19.06
C TYR A 557 -32.22 12.13 19.46
N GLN A 558 -31.09 11.43 19.37
CA GLN A 558 -29.78 12.00 19.65
C GLN A 558 -28.81 11.67 18.52
N THR A 559 -27.89 12.60 18.25
CA THR A 559 -26.72 12.39 17.40
C THR A 559 -25.45 12.57 18.25
N ILE A 560 -24.29 12.42 17.61
CA ILE A 560 -23.02 12.90 18.16
C ILE A 560 -23.15 14.36 18.57
#